data_AF-A0A950R999-F1
#
_entry.id   AF-A0A950R999-F1
#
_cell.length_a   1.000
_cell.length_b   1.000
_cell.length_c   1.000
_cell.angle_alpha   90.00
_cell.angle_beta   90.00
_cell.angle_gamma   90.00
#
_symmetry.space_group_name_H-M   'P 1'
#
loop_
_entity.id
_entity.type
_entity.pdbx_description
1 polymer ?
#
loop_
_entity_poly.entity_id
_entity_poly.type
_entity_poly.pdbx_seq_one_letter_code
_entity_poly.pdbx_strand_id
1 'polypeptide(L)' 'MSLRVRLLASDPIRHRGLAAMVEQAGFSVTDEAPDVLLCDLADDAAPPAELDAPALVLT' A
#
# COMPACT_ATOMS: atom_id res chain seq x y z
N MET A 1 1.67 16.18 9.59
CA MET A 1 1.75 15.62 8.24
C MET A 1 1.36 14.16 8.34
N SER A 2 0.43 13.66 7.51
CA SER A 2 0.07 12.24 7.48
C SER A 2 0.99 11.50 6.51
N LEU A 3 1.29 10.24 6.81
CA LEU A 3 2.01 9.35 5.90
C LEU A 3 1.14 9.08 4.66
N ARG A 4 1.72 9.21 3.46
CA ARG A 4 1.04 8.89 2.20
C ARG A 4 1.38 7.46 1.79
N VAL A 5 0.38 6.61 1.72
CA VAL A 5 0.52 5.18 1.49
C VAL A 5 -0.05 4.84 0.13
N ARG A 6 0.71 4.11 -0.70
CA ARG A 6 0.17 3.46 -1.88
C ARG A 6 -0.15 2.01 -1.57
N LEU A 7 -1.33 1.55 -1.99
CA LEU A 7 -1.78 0.18 -1.79
C LEU A 7 -1.59 -0.63 -3.07
N LEU A 8 -0.92 -1.77 -2.95
CA LEU A 8 -0.78 -2.74 -4.02
C LEU A 8 -1.46 -4.04 -3.59
N ALA A 9 -2.74 -4.18 -3.92
CA ALA A 9 -3.54 -5.36 -3.63
C ALA A 9 -4.34 -5.74 -4.88
N SER A 10 -4.15 -6.96 -5.39
CA SER A 10 -4.85 -7.42 -6.61
C SER A 10 -6.32 -7.74 -6.36
N ASP A 11 -6.69 -8.08 -5.12
CA ASP A 11 -8.06 -8.32 -4.71
C ASP A 11 -8.74 -6.98 -4.33
N PRO A 12 -9.84 -6.58 -4.98
CA PRO A 12 -10.51 -5.30 -4.73
C PRO A 12 -11.19 -5.22 -3.36
N ILE A 13 -11.59 -6.35 -2.76
CA ILE A 13 -12.13 -6.41 -1.40
C ILE A 13 -11.01 -6.14 -0.40
N ARG A 14 -9.88 -6.83 -0.56
CA ARG A 14 -8.70 -6.62 0.30
C ARG A 14 -8.18 -5.19 0.20
N HIS A 15 -8.08 -4.66 -1.03
CA HIS A 15 -7.71 -3.26 -1.27
C HIS A 15 -8.59 -2.28 -0.49
N ARG A 16 -9.92 -2.43 -0.57
CA ARG A 16 -10.86 -1.56 0.16
C ARG A 16 -10.70 -1.67 1.67
N GLY A 17 -10.51 -2.88 2.19
CA GLY A 17 -10.27 -3.11 3.61
C GLY A 17 -8.99 -2.42 4.09
N LEU A 18 -7.88 -2.60 3.36
CA LEU A 18 -6.61 -1.93 3.65
C LEU A 18 -6.74 -0.40 3.59
N ALA A 19 -7.42 0.14 2.58
CA ALA A 19 -7.66 1.58 2.46
C ALA A 19 -8.38 2.12 3.69
N ALA A 20 -9.46 1.47 4.13
CA ALA A 20 -10.19 1.85 5.32
C ALA A 20 -9.30 1.80 6.59
N MET A 21 -8.45 0.77 6.73
CA MET A 21 -7.53 0.66 7.86
C MET A 21 -6.48 1.78 7.88
N VAL A 22 -5.92 2.12 6.72
CA VAL A 22 -4.95 3.22 6.56
C VAL A 22 -5.58 4.55 6.93
N GLU A 23 -6.78 4.83 6.42
CA GLU A 23 -7.52 6.05 6.73
C GLU A 23 -7.92 6.13 8.21
N GLN A 24 -8.38 5.03 8.81
CA GLN A 24 -8.70 4.95 10.24
C GLN A 24 -7.47 5.16 11.12
N ALA A 25 -6.28 4.78 10.66
CA ALA A 25 -5.01 5.05 11.34
C ALA A 25 -4.53 6.51 11.20
N GLY A 26 -5.24 7.35 10.42
CA GLY A 26 -4.89 8.75 10.21
C GLY A 26 -3.86 8.98 9.09
N PHE A 27 -3.63 7.97 8.25
CA PHE A 27 -2.80 8.06 7.04
C PHE A 27 -3.66 8.32 5.80
N SER A 28 -3.02 8.59 4.67
CA SER A 28 -3.72 8.94 3.42
C SER A 28 -3.32 7.98 2.31
N VAL A 29 -4.29 7.50 1.54
CA VAL A 29 -4.00 6.68 0.35
C VAL A 29 -3.67 7.58 -0.84
N THR A 30 -2.60 7.28 -1.58
CA THR A 30 -2.19 8.01 -2.79
C THR A 30 -1.58 7.07 -3.82
N ASP A 31 -1.77 7.37 -5.10
CA ASP A 31 -1.00 6.77 -6.19
C ASP A 31 0.22 7.62 -6.59
N GLU A 32 0.22 8.90 -6.20
CA GLU A 32 1.27 9.86 -6.55
C GLU A 32 2.20 10.11 -5.38
N ALA A 33 3.51 9.96 -5.64
CA ALA A 33 4.61 10.21 -4.69
C ALA A 33 4.34 9.64 -3.27
N PRO A 34 4.08 8.33 -3.12
CA PRO A 34 3.87 7.74 -1.80
C PRO A 34 5.13 7.79 -0.94
N ASP A 35 4.95 7.89 0.37
CA ASP A 35 6.04 7.77 1.34
C ASP A 35 6.35 6.29 1.66
N VAL A 36 5.35 5.41 1.54
CA VAL A 36 5.45 3.96 1.75
C VAL A 36 4.51 3.22 0.79
N LEU A 37 4.93 2.03 0.34
CA LEU A 37 4.08 1.08 -0.36
C LEU A 37 3.63 -0.01 0.59
N LEU A 38 2.33 -0.31 0.60
CA LEU A 38 1.78 -1.46 1.30
C LEU A 38 1.37 -2.51 0.27
N CYS A 39 2.13 -3.60 0.24
CA CYS A 39 2.04 -4.65 -0.76
C CYS A 39 1.33 -5.86 -0.17
N ASP A 40 0.09 -6.06 -0.61
CA ASP A 40 -0.70 -7.25 -0.34
C ASP A 40 -0.68 -8.16 -1.58
N LEU A 41 0.47 -8.76 -1.79
CA LEU A 41 0.80 -9.56 -2.95
C LEU A 41 0.64 -11.05 -2.63
N ALA A 42 0.28 -11.87 -3.62
CA ALA A 42 0.40 -13.32 -3.47
C ALA A 42 1.87 -13.70 -3.24
N ASP A 43 2.13 -14.83 -2.58
CA ASP A 43 3.44 -15.27 -2.05
C ASP A 43 4.65 -15.11 -3.01
N ASP A 44 4.44 -15.08 -4.33
CA ASP A 44 5.49 -14.99 -5.35
C ASP A 44 5.56 -13.66 -6.13
N ALA A 45 4.68 -12.69 -5.83
CA ALA A 45 4.71 -11.40 -6.52
C ALA A 45 5.69 -10.44 -5.83
N ALA A 46 6.75 -10.06 -6.56
CA ALA A 46 7.69 -9.05 -6.09
C ALA A 46 7.03 -7.65 -6.08
N PRO A 47 7.32 -6.80 -5.08
CA PRO A 47 6.91 -5.41 -5.13
C PRO A 47 7.55 -4.72 -6.36
N PRO A 48 6.88 -3.73 -6.98
CA PRO A 48 7.41 -3.06 -8.15
C PRO A 48 8.75 -2.39 -7.81
N ALA A 49 9.81 -2.75 -8.54
CA ALA A 49 11.16 -2.23 -8.31
C ALA A 49 11.32 -0.74 -8.71
N GLU A 50 10.32 -0.17 -9.38
CA GLU A 50 10.35 1.20 -9.95
C GLU A 50 9.92 2.29 -8.96
N LEU A 51 9.76 1.98 -7.68
CA LEU A 51 9.21 2.92 -6.71
C LEU A 51 10.28 3.35 -5.70
N ASP A 52 10.57 4.65 -5.67
CA ASP A 52 11.53 5.30 -4.76
C ASP A 52 11.10 5.29 -3.27
N ALA A 53 10.07 4.52 -2.92
CA ALA A 53 9.50 4.42 -1.57
C ALA A 53 9.69 3.01 -0.99
N PRO A 54 9.95 2.88 0.31
CA PRO A 54 10.05 1.57 0.96
C PRO A 54 8.76 0.77 0.82
N ALA A 55 8.89 -0.52 0.54
CA ALA A 55 7.78 -1.46 0.43
C ALA A 55 7.63 -2.31 1.69
N LEU A 56 6.43 -2.36 2.25
CA LEU A 56 6.03 -3.29 3.30
C LEU A 56 5.18 -4.40 2.67
N VAL A 57 5.68 -5.63 2.70
CA VAL A 57 4.95 -6.80 2.21
C VAL A 57 4.15 -7.40 3.35
N LEU A 58 2.85 -7.59 3.15
CA LEU A 58 1.96 -8.27 4.08
C LEU A 58 1.97 -9.76 3.76
N THR A 59 2.58 -10.55 4.66
CA THR A 59 2.62 -12.02 4.62
C THR A 59 1.58 -12.63 5.56
#